data_AF-A0A2G6SAP2-F1
#
_entry.id   AF-A0A2G6SAP2-F1
#
_cell.length_a   1.000
_cell.length_b   1.000
_cell.length_c   1.000
_cell.angle_alpha   90.00
_cell.angle_beta   90.00
_cell.angle_gamma   90.00
#
_symmetry.space_group_name_H-M   'P 1'
#
loop_
_entity.id
_entity.type
_entity.pdbx_description
1 polymer ?
#
loop_
_entity_poly.entity_id
_entity_poly.type
_entity_poly.pdbx_seq_one_letter_code
_entity_poly.pdbx_strand_id
1 'polypeptide(L)'
;MKYSPAPDNPNQIELLIEKDKDRLFSTLHTYLVLNACFAKGFLPSEEWLPGDWFFYQCKAYGPLEIRLPLVGPIENAKLGLEANYIKLTVVPLTPRPDSSLSAPNVHAYVFKMIFPIFTEFYENHLGEIRSCYGDAAAKWPTIWQFARIVRNAMAHGSHINITNPNAAPVSWKGLSYGPAQNGRKIFGADIEVGDILMLMFLMSSALDGVDIANKLRGL
;
A
#
# COMPACT_ATOMS: atom_id res chain seq x y z
N MET A 1 21.67 3.02 0.78
CA MET A 1 22.23 1.85 1.47
C MET A 1 22.03 0.66 0.55
N LYS A 2 23.09 0.23 -0.16
CA LYS A 2 23.02 -0.89 -1.11
C LYS A 2 22.77 -2.18 -0.33
N TYR A 3 21.64 -2.83 -0.58
CA TYR A 3 21.37 -4.15 -0.05
C TYR A 3 21.42 -5.12 -1.23
N SER A 4 22.31 -6.11 -1.13
CA SER A 4 22.46 -7.17 -2.12
C SER A 4 21.10 -7.80 -2.44
N PRO A 5 20.83 -8.25 -3.68
CA PRO A 5 19.62 -8.98 -3.99
C PRO A 5 19.52 -10.15 -3.01
N ALA A 6 18.45 -10.19 -2.22
CA ALA A 6 18.19 -11.31 -1.34
C ALA A 6 18.10 -12.55 -2.24
N PRO A 7 18.82 -13.65 -1.94
CA PRO A 7 18.64 -14.91 -2.66
C PRO A 7 17.17 -15.32 -2.57
N ASP A 8 16.67 -16.02 -3.60
CA ASP A 8 15.28 -16.51 -3.68
C ASP A 8 14.84 -17.10 -2.35
N ASN A 9 14.12 -16.30 -1.57
CA ASN A 9 13.66 -16.70 -0.26
C ASN A 9 12.43 -17.58 -0.51
N PRO A 10 12.41 -18.85 -0.07
CA PRO A 10 11.24 -19.71 -0.27
C PRO A 10 9.97 -19.13 0.39
N ASN A 11 10.13 -18.19 1.32
CA ASN A 11 9.05 -17.44 1.97
C ASN A 11 8.86 -16.06 1.32
N GLN A 12 8.95 -15.95 -0.01
CA GLN A 12 8.58 -14.73 -0.73
C GLN A 12 7.35 -14.96 -1.60
N ILE A 13 6.48 -13.97 -1.63
CA ILE A 13 5.36 -13.93 -2.58
C ILE A 13 5.64 -12.83 -3.57
N GLU A 14 5.72 -13.19 -4.84
CA GLU A 14 5.74 -12.23 -5.93
C GLU A 14 4.33 -12.01 -6.46
N LEU A 15 3.92 -10.75 -6.49
CA LEU A 15 2.70 -10.29 -7.14
C LEU A 15 3.10 -9.55 -8.41
N LEU A 16 2.75 -10.14 -9.56
CA LEU A 16 2.90 -9.51 -10.86
C LEU A 16 1.65 -8.69 -11.16
N ILE A 17 1.84 -7.42 -11.48
CA ILE A 17 0.77 -6.47 -11.77
C ILE A 17 0.99 -6.04 -13.20
N GLU A 18 0.20 -6.59 -14.10
CA GLU A 18 0.34 -6.41 -15.53
C GLU A 18 -0.44 -5.21 -16.02
N LYS A 19 0.19 -4.45 -16.92
CA LYS A 19 -0.47 -3.35 -17.61
C LYS A 19 -1.67 -3.88 -18.40
N ASP A 20 -2.75 -3.09 -18.43
CA ASP A 20 -4.02 -3.38 -19.11
C ASP A 20 -4.81 -4.59 -18.58
N LYS A 21 -4.27 -5.34 -17.61
CA LYS A 21 -4.96 -6.45 -16.93
C LYS A 21 -5.31 -6.10 -15.49
N ASP A 22 -4.39 -5.46 -14.79
CA ASP A 22 -4.55 -5.14 -13.37
C ASP A 22 -4.92 -3.68 -13.17
N ARG A 23 -6.08 -3.44 -12.56
CA ARG A 23 -6.58 -2.09 -12.19
C ARG A 23 -5.64 -1.30 -11.28
N LEU A 24 -4.73 -1.99 -10.59
CA LEU A 24 -3.72 -1.36 -9.74
C LEU A 24 -2.53 -0.81 -10.51
N PHE A 25 -2.31 -1.26 -11.76
CA PHE A 25 -1.08 -0.97 -12.50
C PHE A 25 -0.80 0.53 -12.56
N SER A 26 -1.74 1.33 -13.08
CA SER A 26 -1.54 2.78 -13.24
C SER A 26 -1.29 3.48 -11.91
N THR A 27 -2.03 3.09 -10.87
CA THR A 27 -1.94 3.68 -9.54
C THR A 27 -0.57 3.39 -8.90
N LEU A 28 -0.14 2.13 -8.95
CA LEU A 28 1.15 1.73 -8.38
C LEU A 28 2.32 2.27 -9.19
N HIS A 29 2.20 2.33 -10.52
CA HIS A 29 3.21 2.93 -11.38
C HIS A 29 3.47 4.39 -10.99
N THR A 30 2.40 5.18 -10.84
CA THR A 30 2.48 6.56 -10.38
C THR A 30 3.15 6.66 -9.01
N TYR A 31 2.75 5.82 -8.04
CA TYR A 31 3.40 5.80 -6.73
C TYR A 31 4.89 5.50 -6.82
N LEU A 32 5.27 4.52 -7.61
CA LEU A 32 6.65 4.08 -7.75
C LEU A 32 7.53 5.19 -8.34
N VAL A 33 7.06 5.85 -9.41
CA VAL A 33 7.77 6.96 -10.04
C VAL A 33 7.90 8.14 -9.07
N LEU A 34 6.81 8.55 -8.41
CA LEU A 34 6.84 9.65 -7.45
C LEU A 34 7.77 9.37 -6.27
N ASN A 35 7.70 8.17 -5.70
CA ASN A 35 8.54 7.77 -4.59
C ASN A 35 10.02 7.66 -5.01
N ALA A 36 10.30 7.28 -6.25
CA ALA A 36 11.65 7.30 -6.81
C ALA A 36 12.20 8.73 -6.96
N CYS A 37 11.41 9.64 -7.52
CA CYS A 37 11.77 11.06 -7.61
C CYS A 37 12.05 11.64 -6.21
N PHE A 38 11.19 11.34 -5.24
CA PHE A 38 11.37 11.73 -3.84
C PHE A 38 12.68 11.16 -3.28
N ALA A 39 12.90 9.85 -3.38
CA ALA A 39 14.09 9.21 -2.82
C ALA A 39 15.40 9.72 -3.44
N LYS A 40 15.44 10.03 -4.74
CA LYS A 40 16.62 10.65 -5.37
C LYS A 40 16.95 12.03 -4.77
N GLY A 41 15.98 12.73 -4.19
CA GLY A 41 16.23 13.99 -3.48
C GLY A 41 16.89 13.81 -2.11
N PHE A 42 16.77 12.64 -1.48
CA PHE A 42 17.27 12.36 -0.12
C PHE A 42 18.45 11.39 -0.07
N LEU A 43 18.57 10.52 -1.06
CA LEU A 43 19.64 9.54 -1.14
C LEU A 43 20.83 10.12 -1.89
N PRO A 44 22.07 9.75 -1.52
CA PRO A 44 23.26 10.13 -2.27
C PRO A 44 23.13 9.70 -3.74
N SER A 45 23.85 10.38 -4.63
CA SER A 45 23.80 10.22 -6.09
C SER A 45 24.24 8.85 -6.62
N GLU A 46 24.38 7.84 -5.77
CA GLU A 46 24.68 6.48 -6.18
C GLU A 46 23.66 5.99 -7.21
N GLU A 47 24.19 5.34 -8.24
CA GLU A 47 23.37 4.61 -9.21
C GLU A 47 22.67 3.46 -8.50
N TRP A 48 21.35 3.38 -8.73
CA TRP A 48 20.57 2.22 -8.32
C TRP A 48 20.88 1.09 -9.29
N LEU A 49 21.01 -0.11 -8.76
CA LEU A 49 21.37 -1.30 -9.53
C LEU A 49 20.16 -2.22 -9.71
N PRO A 50 20.12 -3.02 -10.79
CA PRO A 50 19.13 -4.08 -10.92
C PRO A 50 19.08 -4.95 -9.66
N GLY A 51 17.88 -5.12 -9.10
CA GLY A 51 17.66 -5.82 -7.84
C GLY A 51 17.53 -4.92 -6.61
N ASP A 52 17.80 -3.61 -6.72
CA ASP A 52 17.51 -2.65 -5.66
C ASP A 52 15.98 -2.46 -5.50
N TRP A 53 15.53 -2.25 -4.27
CA TRP A 53 14.12 -2.06 -3.93
C TRP A 53 13.89 -1.00 -2.86
N PHE A 54 12.73 -0.35 -2.95
CA PHE A 54 12.10 0.27 -1.80
C PHE A 54 11.47 -0.79 -0.92
N PHE A 55 11.44 -0.56 0.39
CA PHE A 55 10.65 -1.38 1.30
C PHE A 55 9.68 -0.54 2.11
N TYR A 56 8.57 -1.19 2.48
CA TYR A 56 7.62 -0.66 3.43
C TYR A 56 7.21 -1.76 4.40
N GLN A 57 7.45 -1.52 5.69
CA GLN A 57 6.99 -2.42 6.74
C GLN A 57 5.46 -2.45 6.76
N CYS A 58 4.92 -3.63 7.04
CA CYS A 58 3.52 -3.81 7.41
C CYS A 58 3.43 -3.98 8.94
N LYS A 59 2.53 -3.25 9.58
CA LYS A 59 2.26 -3.34 11.01
C LYS A 59 1.01 -4.18 11.29
N ALA A 60 -0.05 -4.01 10.50
CA ALA A 60 -1.26 -4.81 10.58
C ALA A 60 -1.05 -6.21 9.98
N TYR A 61 -0.32 -6.30 8.88
CA TYR A 61 0.11 -7.58 8.27
C TYR A 61 1.44 -8.11 8.85
N GLY A 62 1.90 -7.56 9.97
CA GLY A 62 3.20 -7.91 10.57
C GLY A 62 3.35 -9.41 10.86
N PRO A 63 4.58 -9.97 10.79
CA PRO A 63 5.86 -9.30 10.51
C PRO A 63 6.25 -9.38 9.03
N LEU A 64 5.54 -8.66 8.14
CA LEU A 64 5.83 -8.62 6.70
C LEU A 64 6.35 -7.24 6.26
N GLU A 65 7.03 -7.22 5.12
CA GLU A 65 7.37 -6.01 4.36
C GLU A 65 7.03 -6.18 2.88
N ILE A 66 6.70 -5.07 2.25
CA ILE A 66 6.50 -4.96 0.81
C ILE A 66 7.76 -4.38 0.19
N ARG A 67 8.24 -5.00 -0.88
CA ARG A 67 9.35 -4.53 -1.71
C ARG A 67 8.85 -4.10 -3.08
N LEU A 68 9.24 -2.90 -3.51
CA LEU A 68 8.96 -2.36 -4.84
C LEU A 68 10.28 -2.10 -5.58
N PRO A 69 10.39 -2.41 -6.88
CA PRO A 69 11.65 -2.33 -7.62
C PRO A 69 12.05 -0.87 -7.87
N LEU A 70 13.31 -0.55 -7.58
CA LEU A 70 13.90 0.77 -7.86
C LEU A 70 14.34 0.94 -9.33
N VAL A 71 14.52 -0.18 -10.03
CA VAL A 71 15.06 -0.29 -11.39
C VAL A 71 14.02 -0.96 -12.28
N GLY A 72 13.98 -0.61 -13.57
CA GLY A 72 12.94 -1.03 -14.51
C GLY A 72 11.88 0.05 -14.75
N PRO A 73 10.78 0.12 -13.98
CA PRO A 73 9.70 1.08 -14.25
C PRO A 73 10.16 2.54 -14.27
N ILE A 74 11.10 2.91 -13.41
CA ILE A 74 11.63 4.28 -13.32
C ILE A 74 12.55 4.61 -14.50
N GLU A 75 13.35 3.65 -14.97
CA GLU A 75 14.20 3.84 -16.16
C GLU A 75 13.37 3.89 -17.43
N ASN A 76 12.34 3.04 -17.52
CA ASN A 76 11.36 3.12 -18.59
C ASN A 76 10.73 4.52 -18.62
N ALA A 77 10.25 5.03 -17.48
CA ALA A 77 9.68 6.37 -17.39
C ALA A 77 10.66 7.47 -17.86
N LYS A 78 11.96 7.37 -17.52
CA LYS A 78 13.00 8.32 -18.00
C LYS A 78 13.18 8.29 -19.52
N LEU A 79 13.01 7.12 -20.13
CA LEU A 79 13.13 6.91 -21.58
C LEU A 79 11.81 7.19 -22.33
N GLY A 80 10.75 7.64 -21.63
CA GLY A 80 9.42 7.76 -22.22
C GLY A 80 8.78 6.42 -22.58
N LEU A 81 9.29 5.33 -22.00
CA LEU A 81 8.76 3.98 -22.14
C LEU A 81 7.80 3.69 -20.98
N GLU A 82 6.78 2.89 -21.27
CA GLU A 82 5.87 2.41 -20.24
C GLU A 82 6.31 1.01 -19.78
N ALA A 83 6.25 0.75 -18.49
CA ALA A 83 6.42 -0.61 -17.98
C ALA A 83 5.25 -1.49 -18.44
N ASN A 84 5.53 -2.76 -18.77
CA ASN A 84 4.47 -3.74 -19.07
C ASN A 84 3.95 -4.43 -17.81
N TYR A 85 4.72 -4.38 -16.72
CA TYR A 85 4.33 -4.92 -15.43
C TYR A 85 5.09 -4.23 -14.30
N ILE A 86 4.56 -4.35 -13.09
CA ILE A 86 5.26 -4.04 -11.84
C ILE A 86 5.32 -5.32 -11.02
N LYS A 87 6.53 -5.67 -10.58
CA LYS A 87 6.72 -6.79 -9.66
C LYS A 87 6.73 -6.27 -8.23
N LEU A 88 5.79 -6.69 -7.41
CA LEU A 88 5.80 -6.44 -5.97
C LEU A 88 6.21 -7.72 -5.26
N THR A 89 7.10 -7.63 -4.28
CA THR A 89 7.47 -8.78 -3.45
C THR A 89 7.03 -8.57 -2.02
N VAL A 90 6.31 -9.53 -1.45
CA VAL A 90 5.97 -9.59 -0.03
C VAL A 90 6.89 -10.60 0.63
N VAL A 91 7.60 -10.18 1.67
CA VAL A 91 8.55 -11.04 2.40
C VAL A 91 8.44 -10.83 3.90
N PRO A 92 8.93 -11.78 4.73
CA PRO A 92 9.16 -11.52 6.15
C PRO A 92 10.00 -10.28 6.37
N LEU A 93 9.62 -9.48 7.38
CA LEU A 93 10.34 -8.29 7.80
C LEU A 93 11.79 -8.66 8.11
N THR A 94 12.72 -8.02 7.40
CA THR A 94 14.15 -8.22 7.65
C THR A 94 14.66 -7.11 8.58
N PRO A 95 15.15 -7.44 9.79
CA PRO A 95 15.73 -6.44 10.68
C PRO A 95 16.90 -5.72 10.02
N ARG A 96 16.94 -4.40 10.12
CA ARG A 96 17.98 -3.57 9.50
C ARG A 96 18.25 -2.32 10.35
N PRO A 97 19.48 -1.76 10.28
CA PRO A 97 19.78 -0.49 10.93
C PRO A 97 18.84 0.62 10.43
N ASP A 98 18.58 1.60 11.29
CA ASP A 98 17.78 2.75 10.91
C ASP A 98 18.38 3.47 9.70
N SER A 99 17.52 3.75 8.71
CA SER A 99 17.87 4.51 7.52
C SER A 99 17.62 5.99 7.78
N SER A 100 18.35 6.88 7.09
CA SER A 100 17.99 8.31 7.04
C SER A 100 16.57 8.53 6.47
N LEU A 101 16.09 7.58 5.65
CA LEU A 101 14.70 7.57 5.16
C LEU A 101 13.67 7.19 6.23
N SER A 102 14.11 6.58 7.34
CA SER A 102 13.26 6.27 8.50
C SER A 102 13.09 7.48 9.43
N ALA A 103 13.77 8.61 9.16
CA ALA A 103 13.60 9.82 9.94
C ALA A 103 12.13 10.26 9.96
N PRO A 104 11.56 10.66 11.12
CA PRO A 104 10.12 10.92 11.25
C PRO A 104 9.56 11.90 10.23
N ASN A 105 10.33 12.94 9.87
CA ASN A 105 9.92 13.93 8.88
C ASN A 105 9.86 13.34 7.46
N VAL A 106 10.83 12.49 7.10
CA VAL A 106 10.84 11.79 5.80
C VAL A 106 9.68 10.81 5.74
N HIS A 107 9.46 10.06 6.81
CA HIS A 107 8.36 9.12 6.93
C HIS A 107 6.98 9.80 6.73
N ALA A 108 6.79 10.98 7.32
CA ALA A 108 5.56 11.76 7.14
C ALA A 108 5.33 12.18 5.68
N TYR A 109 6.37 12.48 4.91
CA TYR A 109 6.24 12.80 3.49
C TYR A 109 5.83 11.59 2.67
N VAL A 110 6.34 10.39 2.98
CA VAL A 110 5.94 9.16 2.29
C VAL A 110 4.43 8.89 2.47
N PHE A 111 3.89 9.08 3.67
CA PHE A 111 2.44 9.01 3.87
C PHE A 111 1.68 10.05 3.03
N LYS A 112 2.16 11.30 3.00
CA LYS A 112 1.55 12.36 2.19
C LYS A 112 1.59 12.07 0.68
N MET A 113 2.56 11.28 0.20
CA MET A 113 2.60 10.82 -1.19
C MET A 113 1.56 9.74 -1.47
N ILE A 114 1.40 8.75 -0.58
CA ILE A 114 0.48 7.63 -0.84
C ILE A 114 -1.00 7.98 -0.60
N PHE A 115 -1.31 8.96 0.24
CA PHE A 115 -2.70 9.34 0.54
C PHE A 115 -3.55 9.72 -0.68
N PRO A 116 -3.12 10.65 -1.57
CA PRO A 116 -3.90 10.98 -2.75
C PRO A 116 -4.04 9.79 -3.70
N ILE A 117 -3.01 8.95 -3.81
CA ILE A 117 -3.00 7.77 -4.68
C ILE A 117 -3.98 6.71 -4.18
N PHE A 118 -4.00 6.44 -2.87
CA PHE A 118 -4.97 5.55 -2.25
C PHE A 118 -6.40 6.09 -2.42
N THR A 119 -6.59 7.39 -2.20
CA THR A 119 -7.89 8.05 -2.32
C THR A 119 -8.41 7.97 -3.74
N GLU A 120 -7.58 8.30 -4.73
CA GLU A 120 -7.93 8.19 -6.14
C GLU A 120 -8.33 6.77 -6.53
N PHE A 121 -7.53 5.77 -6.13
CA PHE A 121 -7.86 4.37 -6.37
C PHE A 121 -9.21 3.97 -5.75
N TYR A 122 -9.47 4.39 -4.51
CA TYR A 122 -10.73 4.14 -3.83
C TYR A 122 -11.92 4.77 -4.59
N GLU A 123 -11.83 6.05 -4.95
CA GLU A 123 -12.92 6.77 -5.62
C GLU A 123 -13.21 6.23 -7.03
N ASN A 124 -12.16 5.91 -7.80
CA ASN A 124 -12.29 5.39 -9.16
C ASN A 124 -13.04 4.06 -9.23
N HIS A 125 -13.05 3.29 -8.13
CA HIS A 125 -13.69 1.97 -8.06
C HIS A 125 -14.92 1.94 -7.13
N LEU A 126 -15.26 3.07 -6.49
CA LEU A 126 -16.42 3.16 -5.61
C LEU A 126 -17.73 2.92 -6.36
N GLY A 127 -17.82 3.36 -7.62
CA GLY A 127 -18.99 3.12 -8.47
C GLY A 127 -19.25 1.63 -8.70
N GLU A 128 -18.20 0.87 -9.00
CA GLU A 128 -18.27 -0.59 -9.18
C GLU A 128 -18.69 -1.29 -7.89
N ILE A 129 -18.10 -0.93 -6.75
CA ILE A 129 -18.48 -1.47 -5.43
C ILE A 129 -19.96 -1.21 -5.13
N ARG A 130 -20.45 0.00 -5.37
CA ARG A 130 -21.87 0.32 -5.18
C ARG A 130 -22.78 -0.45 -6.13
N SER A 131 -22.35 -0.65 -7.37
CA SER A 131 -23.10 -1.45 -8.34
C SER A 131 -23.21 -2.92 -7.91
N CYS A 132 -22.14 -3.49 -7.34
CA CYS A 132 -22.11 -4.91 -6.95
C CYS A 132 -22.80 -5.18 -5.60
N TYR A 133 -22.70 -4.26 -4.63
CA TYR A 133 -23.10 -4.51 -3.24
C TYR A 133 -24.17 -3.53 -2.70
N GLY A 134 -24.57 -2.54 -3.51
CA GLY A 134 -25.49 -1.46 -3.15
C GLY A 134 -24.82 -0.30 -2.40
N ASP A 135 -25.59 0.75 -2.11
CA ASP A 135 -25.06 1.98 -1.48
C ASP A 135 -24.70 1.84 0.00
N ALA A 136 -25.30 0.86 0.68
CA ALA A 136 -25.08 0.64 2.10
C ALA A 136 -23.70 0.01 2.35
N ALA A 137 -22.75 0.79 2.87
CA ALA A 137 -21.38 0.34 3.11
C ALA A 137 -21.27 -0.93 3.97
N ALA A 138 -22.23 -1.18 4.86
CA ALA A 138 -22.29 -2.40 5.67
C ALA A 138 -22.42 -3.70 4.83
N LYS A 139 -22.84 -3.59 3.56
CA LYS A 139 -22.99 -4.71 2.62
C LYS A 139 -21.72 -4.97 1.78
N TRP A 140 -20.75 -4.06 1.81
CA TRP A 140 -19.54 -4.18 1.01
C TRP A 140 -18.60 -5.25 1.58
N PRO A 141 -17.63 -5.75 0.80
CA PRO A 141 -16.58 -6.61 1.33
C PRO A 141 -15.85 -5.95 2.51
N THR A 142 -15.51 -6.71 3.55
CA THR A 142 -14.89 -6.19 4.78
C THR A 142 -13.65 -5.33 4.51
N ILE A 143 -12.85 -5.71 3.51
CA ILE A 143 -11.68 -4.94 3.07
C ILE A 143 -12.07 -3.53 2.59
N TRP A 144 -13.13 -3.41 1.80
CA TRP A 144 -13.66 -2.14 1.32
C TRP A 144 -14.31 -1.31 2.43
N GLN A 145 -14.96 -1.97 3.40
CA GLN A 145 -15.47 -1.29 4.59
C GLN A 145 -14.35 -0.68 5.43
N PHE A 146 -13.26 -1.42 5.61
CA PHE A 146 -12.07 -0.94 6.33
C PHE A 146 -11.35 0.17 5.55
N ALA A 147 -11.18 -0.01 4.23
CA ALA A 147 -10.60 0.99 3.33
C ALA A 147 -11.36 2.33 3.38
N ARG A 148 -12.69 2.30 3.52
CA ARG A 148 -13.50 3.50 3.72
C ARG A 148 -13.08 4.29 4.97
N ILE A 149 -12.80 3.61 6.08
CA ILE A 149 -12.33 4.26 7.32
C ILE A 149 -10.92 4.82 7.12
N VAL A 150 -10.04 4.07 6.46
CA VAL A 150 -8.67 4.51 6.15
C VAL A 150 -8.68 5.77 5.26
N ARG A 151 -9.43 5.75 4.14
CA ARG A 151 -9.63 6.91 3.25
C ARG A 151 -10.16 8.11 4.02
N ASN A 152 -11.17 7.89 4.86
CA ASN A 152 -11.75 8.95 5.67
C ASN A 152 -10.71 9.54 6.65
N ALA A 153 -9.89 8.71 7.29
CA ALA A 153 -8.82 9.20 8.15
C ALA A 153 -7.75 10.02 7.39
N MET A 154 -7.43 9.66 6.14
CA MET A 154 -6.53 10.45 5.29
C MET A 154 -7.09 11.87 5.04
N ALA A 155 -8.41 11.98 4.81
CA ALA A 155 -9.08 13.27 4.61
C ALA A 155 -9.18 14.12 5.88
N HIS A 156 -9.08 13.50 7.07
CA HIS A 156 -9.22 14.16 8.36
C HIS A 156 -7.89 14.23 9.13
N GLY A 157 -6.81 14.57 8.43
CA GLY A 157 -5.52 14.88 9.05
C GLY A 157 -4.94 13.68 9.81
N SER A 158 -5.11 12.47 9.27
CA SER A 158 -4.65 11.20 9.84
C SER A 158 -5.47 10.64 11.02
N HIS A 159 -6.63 11.21 11.33
CA HIS A 159 -7.48 10.80 12.45
C HIS A 159 -8.78 10.17 11.97
N ILE A 160 -9.24 9.11 12.66
CA ILE A 160 -10.56 8.53 12.43
C ILE A 160 -11.63 9.60 12.67
N ASN A 161 -12.57 9.72 11.72
CA ASN A 161 -13.72 10.61 11.84
C ASN A 161 -15.04 9.87 11.58
N ILE A 162 -15.64 9.30 12.62
CA ILE A 162 -16.93 8.60 12.56
C ILE A 162 -17.98 9.46 13.25
N THR A 163 -18.86 10.07 12.46
CA THR A 163 -19.90 10.99 12.94
C THR A 163 -21.17 10.28 13.41
N ASN A 164 -21.43 9.07 12.93
CA ASN A 164 -22.57 8.26 13.38
C ASN A 164 -22.17 7.44 14.63
N PRO A 165 -22.73 7.74 15.82
CA PRO A 165 -22.39 7.04 17.05
C PRO A 165 -22.85 5.57 17.06
N ASN A 166 -23.77 5.20 16.16
CA ASN A 166 -24.31 3.84 16.01
C ASN A 166 -23.67 3.08 14.84
N ALA A 167 -22.58 3.60 14.24
CA ALA A 167 -21.90 2.90 13.17
C ALA A 167 -21.31 1.58 13.69
N ALA A 168 -21.53 0.49 12.94
CA ALA A 168 -20.89 -0.80 13.23
C ALA A 168 -19.36 -0.67 13.09
N PRO A 169 -18.57 -1.23 14.02
CA PRO A 169 -17.12 -1.30 13.88
C PRO A 169 -16.72 -2.14 12.67
N VAL A 170 -15.61 -1.76 12.04
CA VAL A 170 -15.00 -2.54 10.95
C VAL A 170 -13.65 -3.06 11.40
N SER A 171 -13.33 -4.30 11.03
CA SER A 171 -12.11 -4.97 11.48
C SER A 171 -11.26 -5.49 10.33
N TRP A 172 -9.96 -5.41 10.48
CA TRP A 172 -8.98 -5.95 9.54
C TRP A 172 -7.68 -6.28 10.26
N LYS A 173 -7.23 -7.53 10.18
CA LYS A 173 -5.96 -8.00 10.76
C LYS A 173 -5.73 -7.57 12.22
N GLY A 174 -6.71 -7.83 13.08
CA GLY A 174 -6.64 -7.50 14.51
C GLY A 174 -6.89 -6.03 14.84
N LEU A 175 -6.92 -5.14 13.84
CA LEU A 175 -7.39 -3.77 14.01
C LEU A 175 -8.92 -3.76 13.98
N SER A 176 -9.52 -2.91 14.81
CA SER A 176 -10.97 -2.65 14.83
C SER A 176 -11.22 -1.18 15.06
N TYR A 177 -12.01 -0.58 14.17
CA TYR A 177 -12.35 0.84 14.19
C TYR A 177 -13.86 1.03 14.16
N GLY A 178 -14.39 1.60 15.24
CA GLY A 178 -15.76 2.07 15.36
C GLY A 178 -15.83 3.43 16.05
N PRO A 179 -17.04 3.89 16.43
CA PRO A 179 -17.24 5.17 17.12
C PRO A 179 -16.36 5.35 18.37
N ALA A 180 -16.02 4.27 19.07
CA ALA A 180 -15.14 4.29 20.24
C ALA A 180 -13.68 4.70 19.93
N GLN A 181 -13.24 4.59 18.67
CA GLN A 181 -11.90 5.00 18.21
C GLN A 181 -11.93 6.35 17.49
N ASN A 182 -13.04 7.10 17.54
CA ASN A 182 -13.13 8.41 16.89
C ASN A 182 -12.04 9.37 17.41
N GLY A 183 -11.41 10.12 16.50
CA GLY A 183 -10.28 11.01 16.82
C GLY A 183 -8.93 10.30 17.01
N ARG A 184 -8.84 8.97 16.89
CA ARG A 184 -7.56 8.25 16.97
C ARG A 184 -6.71 8.49 15.72
N LYS A 185 -5.43 8.80 15.90
CA LYS A 185 -4.43 8.84 14.82
C LYS A 185 -3.99 7.42 14.45
N ILE A 186 -4.09 7.03 13.18
CA ILE A 186 -3.80 5.64 12.76
C ILE A 186 -2.53 5.47 11.92
N PHE A 187 -2.12 6.48 11.15
CA PHE A 187 -0.93 6.38 10.28
C PHE A 187 0.37 6.57 11.08
N GLY A 188 1.28 5.61 10.95
CA GLY A 188 2.50 5.47 11.76
C GLY A 188 2.27 4.92 13.17
N ALA A 189 1.00 4.72 13.56
CA ALA A 189 0.61 4.21 14.88
C ALA A 189 0.09 2.77 14.77
N ASP A 190 -0.95 2.57 13.96
CA ASP A 190 -1.59 1.27 13.74
C ASP A 190 -1.31 0.74 12.33
N ILE A 191 -1.17 1.65 11.35
CA ILE A 191 -1.05 1.37 9.92
C ILE A 191 0.23 2.01 9.38
N GLU A 192 1.03 1.22 8.68
CA GLU A 192 2.21 1.67 7.94
C GLU A 192 1.94 1.74 6.43
N VAL A 193 2.86 2.35 5.68
CA VAL A 193 2.75 2.46 4.21
C VAL A 193 2.62 1.09 3.54
N GLY A 194 3.28 0.06 4.09
CA GLY A 194 3.15 -1.31 3.59
C GLY A 194 1.74 -1.85 3.77
N ASP A 195 1.07 -1.53 4.89
CA ASP A 195 -0.33 -1.92 5.08
C ASP A 195 -1.26 -1.21 4.09
N ILE A 196 -1.00 0.06 3.75
CA ILE A 196 -1.79 0.80 2.74
C ILE A 196 -1.66 0.15 1.37
N LEU A 197 -0.42 -0.16 0.94
CA LEU A 197 -0.18 -0.86 -0.31
C LEU A 197 -0.89 -2.22 -0.31
N MET A 198 -0.73 -3.03 0.74
CA MET A 198 -1.42 -4.32 0.89
C MET A 198 -2.94 -4.17 0.83
N LEU A 199 -3.49 -3.12 1.45
CA LEU A 199 -4.92 -2.84 1.43
C LEU A 199 -5.41 -2.57 0.00
N MET A 200 -4.66 -1.81 -0.81
CA MET A 200 -4.99 -1.59 -2.23
C MET A 200 -5.00 -2.89 -3.03
N PHE A 201 -4.03 -3.78 -2.79
CA PHE A 201 -4.04 -5.14 -3.38
C PHE A 201 -5.32 -5.88 -3.08
N LEU A 202 -5.65 -5.99 -1.79
CA LEU A 202 -6.82 -6.75 -1.36
C LEU A 202 -8.12 -6.12 -1.85
N MET A 203 -8.18 -4.79 -1.95
CA MET A 203 -9.32 -4.08 -2.54
C MET A 203 -9.51 -4.45 -4.01
N SER A 204 -8.42 -4.48 -4.79
CA SER A 204 -8.46 -4.93 -6.19
C SER A 204 -8.93 -6.37 -6.28
N SER A 205 -8.31 -7.26 -5.52
CA SER A 205 -8.65 -8.69 -5.57
C SER A 205 -10.08 -8.99 -5.17
N ALA A 206 -10.64 -8.22 -4.23
CA ALA A 206 -12.05 -8.34 -3.86
C ALA A 206 -13.01 -8.01 -5.01
N LEU A 207 -12.61 -7.12 -5.93
CA LEU A 207 -13.38 -6.83 -7.15
C LEU A 207 -13.16 -7.89 -8.23
N ASP A 208 -11.95 -8.41 -8.34
CA ASP A 208 -11.59 -9.42 -9.34
C ASP A 208 -12.04 -10.84 -8.93
N GLY A 209 -12.59 -11.01 -7.72
CA GLY A 209 -12.97 -12.33 -7.17
C GLY A 209 -11.77 -13.24 -6.89
N VAL A 210 -10.55 -12.68 -6.79
CA VAL A 210 -9.31 -13.43 -6.58
C VAL A 210 -9.02 -13.56 -5.09
N ASP A 211 -8.89 -14.79 -4.59
CA ASP A 211 -8.50 -15.04 -3.21
C ASP A 211 -6.98 -14.93 -3.02
N ILE A 212 -6.47 -13.70 -2.92
CA ILE A 212 -5.07 -13.43 -2.55
C ILE A 212 -4.77 -13.81 -1.10
N ALA A 213 -5.78 -13.90 -0.22
CA ALA A 213 -5.56 -14.30 1.16
C ALA A 213 -5.01 -15.72 1.24
N ASN A 214 -5.40 -16.63 0.34
CA ASN A 214 -4.78 -17.96 0.25
C ASN A 214 -3.31 -17.92 -0.17
N LYS A 215 -2.93 -17.02 -1.09
CA LYS A 215 -1.52 -16.84 -1.46
C LYS A 215 -0.72 -16.35 -0.25
N LEU A 216 -1.25 -15.38 0.49
CA LEU A 216 -0.61 -14.80 1.68
C LEU A 216 -0.56 -15.73 2.91
N ARG A 217 -1.37 -16.81 2.98
CA ARG A 217 -1.34 -17.78 4.09
C ARG A 217 -0.07 -18.64 4.14
N GLY A 218 0.70 -18.67 3.06
CA GLY A 218 1.98 -19.39 2.99
C GLY A 218 3.17 -18.67 3.61
N LEU A 219 2.95 -17.45 4.16
CA LEU A 219 3.94 -16.63 4.88
C LEU A 219 3.66 -16.64 6.37
#